data_AF-A0A842P141-F1
#
_entry.id   AF-A0A842P141-F1
#
_cell.length_a   1.000
_cell.length_b   1.000
_cell.length_c   1.000
_cell.angle_alpha   90.00
_cell.angle_beta   90.00
_cell.angle_gamma   90.00
#
_symmetry.space_group_name_H-M   'P 1'
#
loop_
_entity.id
_entity.type
_entity.pdbx_description
1 polymer ?
#
loop_
_entity_poly.entity_id
_entity_poly.type
_entity_poly.pdbx_seq_one_letter_code
_entity_poly.pdbx_strand_id
1 'polypeptide(L)'
;MSDIDQLFASALKQIIKENLGDTTFRSIQNRLFEKHGISITQSIKEFEKLDSVLTEFFGSGAKGLEKKFLDSICSIKSKEDRIEKRFTILNPSINQSILKAFSDDEMSKILNASIGEPWTISEILEKLDIPQTSGYRKINLLIKEGLLIKTGHEFTENRRSVYKYKSLFDNVNIDFNNKVTVNVQFTPEVIKDSVILQTIYGK
;
A
#
# COMPACT_ATOMS: atom_id res chain seq x y z
N MET A 1 -11.26 4.39 -2.57
CA MET A 1 -9.94 4.49 -1.91
C MET A 1 -9.28 3.14 -2.13
N SER A 2 -8.94 2.92 -3.40
CA SER A 2 -7.86 2.03 -3.79
C SER A 2 -6.58 2.86 -3.49
N ASP A 3 -5.38 2.41 -3.18
CA ASP A 3 -4.68 1.16 -3.33
C ASP A 3 -3.44 1.22 -2.42
N ILE A 4 -2.50 0.32 -2.64
CA ILE A 4 -1.11 0.23 -2.18
C ILE A 4 -0.42 1.55 -1.78
N ASP A 5 -0.81 2.70 -2.34
CA ASP A 5 -0.32 4.02 -1.98
C ASP A 5 -0.47 4.31 -0.49
N GLN A 6 -1.52 3.82 0.19
CA GLN A 6 -1.65 3.98 1.64
C GLN A 6 -0.58 3.17 2.40
N LEU A 7 -0.28 1.95 1.92
CA LEU A 7 0.78 1.10 2.45
C LEU A 7 2.16 1.73 2.21
N PHE A 8 2.36 2.35 1.05
CA PHE A 8 3.64 2.91 0.64
C PHE A 8 3.87 4.36 1.07
N ALA A 9 2.84 5.13 1.37
CA ALA A 9 2.95 6.58 1.55
C ALA A 9 3.90 7.00 2.67
N SER A 10 3.85 6.33 3.82
CA SER A 10 4.75 6.61 4.94
C SER A 10 6.20 6.25 4.58
N ALA A 11 6.41 5.08 3.99
CA ALA A 11 7.71 4.60 3.55
C ALA A 11 8.32 5.50 2.47
N LEU A 12 7.57 5.82 1.41
CA LEU A 12 8.03 6.70 0.34
C LEU A 12 8.41 8.07 0.85
N LYS A 13 7.58 8.69 1.70
CA LYS A 13 7.90 9.99 2.30
C LYS A 13 9.25 9.96 3.04
N GLN A 14 9.48 8.91 3.84
CA GLN A 14 10.73 8.75 4.58
C GLN A 14 11.92 8.52 3.63
N ILE A 15 11.76 7.63 2.64
CA ILE A 15 12.80 7.29 1.66
C ILE A 15 13.20 8.51 0.82
N ILE A 16 12.23 9.32 0.36
CA ILE A 16 12.50 10.56 -0.39
C ILE A 16 13.31 11.51 0.50
N LYS A 17 12.92 11.66 1.77
CA LYS A 17 13.63 12.52 2.72
C LYS A 17 15.06 12.05 2.95
N GLU A 18 15.27 10.76 3.17
CA GLU A 18 16.59 10.17 3.43
C GLU A 18 17.50 10.24 2.20
N ASN A 19 16.96 10.04 0.99
CA ASN A 19 17.75 10.06 -0.23
C ASN A 19 18.09 11.47 -0.73
N LEU A 20 17.21 12.46 -0.52
CA LEU A 20 17.38 13.81 -1.05
C LEU A 20 17.87 14.83 -0.01
N GLY A 21 17.79 14.49 1.27
CA GLY A 21 18.12 15.37 2.39
C GLY A 21 16.99 16.34 2.75
N ASP A 22 17.05 16.90 3.97
CA ASP A 22 16.02 17.76 4.54
C ASP A 22 15.73 19.01 3.70
N THR A 23 16.76 19.64 3.12
CA THR A 23 16.62 20.89 2.35
C THR A 23 15.84 20.65 1.07
N THR A 24 16.31 19.71 0.24
CA THR A 24 15.66 19.33 -1.01
C THR A 24 14.24 18.80 -0.78
N PHE A 25 14.05 17.98 0.26
CA PHE A 25 12.74 17.49 0.64
C PHE A 25 11.76 18.63 0.93
N ARG A 26 12.17 19.65 1.70
CA ARG A 26 11.33 20.84 1.97
C ARG A 26 11.03 21.63 0.70
N SER A 27 12.00 21.80 -0.20
CA SER A 27 11.78 22.47 -1.48
C SER A 27 10.74 21.75 -2.34
N ILE A 28 10.78 20.42 -2.38
CA ILE A 28 9.78 19.60 -3.08
C ILE A 28 8.40 19.77 -2.42
N GLN A 29 8.32 19.72 -1.08
CA GLN A 29 7.05 19.93 -0.37
C GLN A 29 6.43 21.29 -0.68
N ASN A 30 7.23 22.36 -0.63
CA ASN A 30 6.77 23.71 -0.95
C ASN A 30 6.28 23.77 -2.40
N ARG A 31 7.04 23.18 -3.34
CA ARG A 31 6.68 23.21 -4.75
C ARG A 31 5.38 22.43 -5.04
N LEU A 32 5.18 21.28 -4.41
CA LEU A 32 3.94 20.51 -4.48
C LEU A 32 2.75 21.32 -3.97
N PHE A 33 2.95 22.05 -2.87
CA PHE A 33 1.91 22.92 -2.32
C PHE A 33 1.62 24.11 -3.23
N GLU A 34 2.64 24.81 -3.72
CA GLU A 34 2.49 25.96 -4.63
C GLU A 34 1.80 25.58 -5.95
N LYS A 35 2.20 24.46 -6.56
CA LYS A 35 1.73 24.08 -7.89
C LYS A 35 0.38 23.34 -7.86
N HIS A 36 0.14 22.54 -6.82
CA HIS A 36 -0.99 21.62 -6.79
C HIS A 36 -1.86 21.73 -5.53
N GLY A 37 -1.45 22.51 -4.52
CA GLY A 37 -2.17 22.63 -3.26
C GLY A 37 -2.16 21.37 -2.40
N ILE A 38 -1.23 20.44 -2.65
CA ILE A 38 -1.21 19.12 -1.99
C ILE A 38 0.04 18.92 -1.12
N SER A 39 -0.12 18.08 -0.10
CA SER A 39 1.01 17.60 0.70
C SER A 39 1.79 16.51 -0.05
N ILE A 40 3.02 16.23 0.38
CA ILE A 40 3.80 15.12 -0.18
C ILE A 40 3.12 13.76 -0.01
N THR A 41 2.44 13.51 1.11
CA THR A 41 1.69 12.27 1.33
C THR A 41 0.54 12.13 0.35
N GLN A 42 -0.11 13.24 0.00
CA GLN A 42 -1.16 13.24 -1.01
C GLN A 42 -0.57 13.08 -2.42
N SER A 43 0.57 13.70 -2.71
CA SER A 43 1.25 13.54 -4.01
C SER A 43 1.71 12.12 -4.31
N ILE A 44 1.88 11.27 -3.29
CA ILE A 44 2.16 9.85 -3.50
C ILE A 44 0.95 9.14 -4.11
N LYS A 45 -0.27 9.54 -3.74
CA LYS A 45 -1.52 9.00 -4.32
C LYS A 45 -1.81 9.54 -5.72
N GLU A 46 -1.24 10.70 -6.02
CA GLU A 46 -1.36 11.41 -7.30
C GLU A 46 0.03 11.50 -7.91
N PHE A 47 0.64 10.33 -8.15
CA PHE A 47 2.08 10.18 -8.40
C PHE A 47 2.54 10.98 -9.62
N GLU A 48 1.68 11.20 -10.61
CA GLU A 48 1.96 12.08 -11.75
C GLU A 48 2.29 13.53 -11.33
N LYS A 49 1.70 14.02 -10.23
CA LYS A 49 2.01 15.34 -9.68
C LYS A 49 3.36 15.35 -8.98
N LEU A 50 3.70 14.27 -8.27
CA LEU A 50 5.02 14.11 -7.67
C LEU A 50 6.09 14.00 -8.75
N ASP A 51 5.88 13.20 -9.78
CA ASP A 51 6.76 13.06 -10.95
C ASP A 51 7.01 14.40 -11.65
N SER A 52 5.95 15.18 -11.88
CA SER A 52 6.05 16.52 -12.46
C SER A 52 6.99 17.42 -11.63
N VAL A 53 6.85 17.41 -10.29
CA VAL A 53 7.73 18.21 -9.43
C VAL A 53 9.14 17.63 -9.38
N LEU A 54 9.33 16.32 -9.28
CA LEU A 54 10.66 15.70 -9.32
C LEU A 54 11.37 16.01 -10.65
N THR A 55 10.65 16.00 -11.77
CA THR A 55 11.17 16.34 -13.08
C THR A 55 11.57 17.81 -13.18
N GLU A 56 10.86 18.73 -12.52
CA GLU A 56 11.28 20.15 -12.44
C GLU A 56 12.63 20.31 -11.71
N PHE A 57 12.87 19.53 -10.65
CA PHE A 57 14.10 19.63 -9.86
C PHE A 57 15.27 18.86 -10.47
N PHE A 58 15.01 17.71 -11.10
CA PHE A 58 16.05 16.75 -11.47
C PHE A 58 16.09 16.43 -12.97
N GLY A 59 15.19 17.00 -13.78
CA GLY A 59 15.10 16.74 -15.22
C GLY A 59 14.96 15.26 -15.53
N SER A 60 15.72 14.76 -16.50
CA SER A 60 15.74 13.35 -16.90
C SER A 60 16.18 12.39 -15.79
N GLY A 61 16.84 12.88 -14.73
CA GLY A 61 17.23 12.09 -13.57
C GLY A 61 16.08 11.67 -12.65
N ALA A 62 14.91 12.33 -12.76
CA ALA A 62 13.76 12.08 -11.89
C ALA A 62 13.28 10.62 -11.95
N LYS A 63 13.18 10.03 -13.15
CA LYS A 63 12.76 8.62 -13.32
C LYS A 63 13.69 7.63 -12.62
N GLY A 64 15.00 7.90 -12.62
CA GLY A 64 15.97 7.08 -11.90
C GLY A 64 15.79 7.15 -10.39
N LEU A 65 15.48 8.35 -9.87
CA LEU A 65 15.18 8.56 -8.45
C LEU A 65 13.89 7.87 -8.03
N GLU A 66 12.81 8.02 -8.80
CA GLU A 66 11.53 7.35 -8.55
C GLU A 66 11.70 5.83 -8.45
N LYS A 67 12.41 5.26 -9.42
CA LYS A 67 12.75 3.84 -9.41
C LYS A 67 13.54 3.47 -8.15
N LYS A 68 14.57 4.24 -7.79
CA LYS A 68 15.37 4.00 -6.58
C LYS A 68 14.51 4.05 -5.31
N PHE A 69 13.54 4.96 -5.25
CA PHE A 69 12.64 5.05 -4.10
C PHE A 69 11.76 3.81 -3.97
N LEU A 70 11.21 3.31 -5.08
CA LEU A 70 10.42 2.08 -5.06
C LEU A 70 11.24 0.81 -4.85
N ASP A 71 12.42 0.71 -5.45
CA ASP A 71 13.33 -0.43 -5.25
C ASP A 71 13.77 -0.54 -3.77
N SER A 72 13.64 0.54 -2.98
CA SER A 72 13.86 0.52 -1.53
C SER A 72 12.64 0.01 -0.74
N ILE A 73 11.47 -0.09 -1.37
CA ILE A 73 10.21 -0.55 -0.78
C ILE A 73 9.91 -1.99 -1.16
N CYS A 74 9.97 -2.29 -2.44
CA CYS A 74 9.67 -3.61 -2.97
C CYS A 74 10.47 -3.87 -4.25
N SER A 75 10.64 -5.14 -4.60
CA SER A 75 11.34 -5.56 -5.82
C SER A 75 10.78 -6.85 -6.37
N ILE A 76 11.01 -7.09 -7.66
CA ILE A 76 10.75 -8.37 -8.33
C ILE A 76 12.10 -9.06 -8.52
N LYS A 77 12.28 -10.25 -7.95
CA LYS A 77 13.60 -10.93 -7.89
C LYS A 77 13.90 -11.83 -9.09
N SER A 78 12.87 -12.35 -9.75
CA SER A 78 13.03 -13.33 -10.83
C SER A 78 12.06 -13.07 -11.99
N LYS A 79 12.30 -13.73 -13.13
CA LYS A 79 11.36 -13.71 -14.25
C LYS A 79 10.02 -14.36 -13.87
N GLU A 80 10.06 -15.43 -13.07
CA GLU A 80 8.88 -16.10 -12.53
C GLU A 80 8.04 -15.14 -11.70
N ASP A 81 8.67 -14.43 -10.76
CA ASP A 81 8.00 -13.44 -9.92
C ASP A 81 7.38 -12.31 -10.75
N ARG A 82 7.95 -11.94 -11.90
CA ARG A 82 7.36 -10.94 -12.79
C ARG A 82 6.08 -11.46 -13.46
N ILE A 83 6.07 -12.71 -13.90
CA ILE A 83 4.89 -13.36 -14.50
C ILE A 83 3.77 -13.47 -13.47
N GLU A 84 4.12 -13.91 -12.27
CA GLU A 84 3.19 -14.09 -11.15
C GLU A 84 2.89 -12.79 -10.39
N LYS A 85 3.46 -11.66 -10.84
CA LYS A 85 3.36 -10.34 -10.18
C LYS A 85 3.63 -10.39 -8.68
N ARG A 86 4.63 -11.19 -8.29
CA ARG A 86 5.09 -11.36 -6.92
C ARG A 86 6.17 -10.33 -6.60
N PHE A 87 5.98 -9.60 -5.51
CA PHE A 87 6.90 -8.58 -5.03
C PHE A 87 7.50 -9.03 -3.70
N THR A 88 8.83 -8.97 -3.57
CA THR A 88 9.46 -9.01 -2.25
C THR A 88 9.36 -7.63 -1.61
N ILE A 89 8.85 -7.56 -0.39
CA ILE A 89 8.86 -6.34 0.42
C ILE A 89 10.25 -6.18 1.06
N LEU A 90 10.86 -5.02 0.84
CA LEU A 90 12.21 -4.67 1.30
C LEU A 90 12.17 -3.64 2.43
N ASN A 91 11.16 -2.79 2.48
CA ASN A 91 11.04 -1.80 3.55
C ASN A 91 10.77 -2.50 4.91
N PRO A 92 11.59 -2.28 5.95
CA PRO A 92 11.43 -2.95 7.24
C PRO A 92 10.10 -2.66 7.94
N SER A 93 9.59 -1.44 7.84
CA SER A 93 8.34 -1.03 8.50
C SER A 93 7.13 -1.77 7.89
N ILE A 94 7.07 -1.81 6.56
CA ILE A 94 6.02 -2.53 5.84
C ILE A 94 6.13 -4.04 6.12
N ASN A 95 7.35 -4.60 6.06
CA ASN A 95 7.61 -5.99 6.41
C ASN A 95 7.08 -6.32 7.81
N GLN A 96 7.43 -5.51 8.81
CA GLN A 96 7.00 -5.72 10.18
C GLN A 96 5.48 -5.60 10.35
N SER A 97 4.84 -4.66 9.63
CA SER A 97 3.38 -4.49 9.65
C SER A 97 2.68 -5.74 9.11
N ILE A 98 3.14 -6.28 7.96
CA ILE A 98 2.61 -7.52 7.37
C ILE A 98 2.84 -8.70 8.32
N LEU A 99 4.07 -8.89 8.82
CA LEU A 99 4.39 -9.99 9.75
C LEU A 99 3.51 -9.96 11.00
N LYS A 100 3.31 -8.77 11.57
CA LYS A 100 2.48 -8.58 12.76
C LYS A 100 1.02 -8.93 12.49
N ALA A 101 0.49 -8.54 11.33
CA ALA A 101 -0.88 -8.83 10.95
C ALA A 101 -1.11 -10.34 10.74
N PHE A 102 -0.16 -11.04 10.09
CA PHE A 102 -0.27 -12.49 9.87
C PHE A 102 0.10 -13.34 11.09
N SER A 103 0.77 -12.77 12.10
CA SER A 103 1.03 -13.44 13.39
C SER A 103 -0.10 -13.28 14.41
N ASP A 104 -1.11 -12.45 14.12
CA ASP A 104 -2.31 -12.29 14.96
C ASP A 104 -3.46 -13.10 14.32
N ASP A 105 -3.99 -14.07 15.06
CA ASP A 105 -4.97 -15.04 14.54
C ASP A 105 -6.22 -14.38 13.94
N GLU A 106 -6.77 -13.36 14.60
CA GLU A 106 -7.96 -12.67 14.12
C GLU A 106 -7.64 -11.80 12.89
N MET A 107 -6.52 -11.06 12.91
CA MET A 107 -6.11 -10.24 11.76
C MET A 107 -5.80 -11.09 10.53
N SER A 108 -5.10 -12.21 10.72
CA SER A 108 -4.79 -13.18 9.67
C SER A 108 -6.07 -13.76 9.06
N LYS A 109 -7.05 -14.14 9.89
CA LYS A 109 -8.38 -14.59 9.42
C LYS A 109 -9.10 -13.50 8.63
N ILE A 110 -9.12 -12.27 9.13
CA ILE A 110 -9.75 -11.12 8.44
C ILE A 110 -9.12 -10.90 7.06
N LEU A 111 -7.79 -10.87 6.97
CA LEU A 111 -7.08 -10.66 5.71
C LEU A 111 -7.38 -11.77 4.72
N ASN A 112 -7.28 -13.04 5.15
CA ASN A 112 -7.55 -14.20 4.29
C ASN A 112 -9.00 -14.25 3.80
N ALA A 113 -9.97 -13.97 4.67
CA ALA A 113 -11.39 -13.97 4.31
C ALA A 113 -11.77 -12.82 3.38
N SER A 114 -11.00 -11.74 3.39
CA SER A 114 -11.19 -10.57 2.53
C SER A 114 -10.39 -10.66 1.21
N ILE A 115 -9.80 -11.82 0.88
CA ILE A 115 -9.17 -12.07 -0.42
C ILE A 115 -10.27 -12.28 -1.46
N GLY A 116 -10.18 -11.59 -2.60
CA GLY A 116 -11.17 -11.68 -3.68
C GLY A 116 -12.43 -10.86 -3.43
N GLU A 117 -13.30 -11.30 -2.52
CA GLU A 117 -14.62 -10.68 -2.30
C GLU A 117 -14.57 -9.57 -1.23
N PRO A 118 -15.12 -8.37 -1.50
CA PRO A 118 -15.12 -7.28 -0.53
C PRO A 118 -16.30 -7.41 0.44
N TRP A 119 -16.06 -7.28 1.75
CA TRP A 119 -17.08 -7.38 2.80
C TRP A 119 -17.14 -6.12 3.66
N THR A 120 -18.30 -5.80 4.22
CA THR A 120 -18.42 -4.81 5.28
C THR A 120 -17.76 -5.29 6.56
N ILE A 121 -17.45 -4.36 7.46
CA ILE A 121 -16.90 -4.73 8.77
C ILE A 121 -17.85 -5.67 9.52
N SER A 122 -19.16 -5.42 9.48
CA SER A 122 -20.15 -6.27 10.14
C SER A 122 -20.16 -7.69 9.59
N GLU A 123 -20.13 -7.84 8.26
CA GLU A 123 -20.07 -9.16 7.61
C GLU A 123 -18.79 -9.93 7.98
N ILE A 124 -17.63 -9.25 8.04
CA ILE A 124 -16.36 -9.86 8.46
C ILE A 124 -16.48 -10.40 9.90
N LEU A 125 -17.01 -9.60 10.82
CA LEU A 125 -17.13 -9.98 12.23
C LEU A 125 -18.10 -11.14 12.43
N GLU A 126 -19.23 -11.13 11.72
CA GLU A 126 -20.25 -12.18 11.81
C GLU A 126 -19.77 -13.50 11.20
N LYS A 127 -19.24 -13.47 9.97
CA LYS A 127 -18.81 -14.69 9.26
C LYS A 127 -17.61 -15.37 9.91
N LEU A 128 -16.75 -14.60 10.60
CA LEU A 128 -15.53 -15.11 11.24
C LEU A 128 -15.68 -15.34 12.75
N ASP A 129 -16.87 -15.08 13.31
CA ASP A 129 -17.15 -15.20 14.75
C ASP A 129 -16.14 -14.41 15.61
N ILE A 130 -15.87 -13.16 15.22
CA ILE A 130 -14.92 -12.28 15.91
C ILE A 130 -15.70 -11.31 16.83
N PRO A 131 -15.34 -11.20 18.13
CA PRO A 131 -16.03 -10.29 19.04
C PRO A 131 -15.95 -8.84 18.54
N GLN A 132 -17.08 -8.11 18.64
CA GLN A 132 -17.19 -6.78 18.02
C GLN A 132 -16.10 -5.81 18.46
N THR A 133 -15.89 -5.63 19.77
CA THR A 133 -14.96 -4.61 20.27
C THR A 133 -13.51 -4.86 19.85
N SER A 134 -13.03 -6.11 19.95
CA SER A 134 -11.68 -6.47 19.50
C SER A 134 -11.58 -6.42 17.97
N GLY A 135 -12.60 -6.94 17.28
CA GLY A 135 -12.65 -7.02 15.83
C GLY A 135 -12.62 -5.66 15.15
N TYR A 136 -13.47 -4.71 15.55
CA TYR A 136 -13.44 -3.34 15.01
C TYR A 136 -12.08 -2.68 15.21
N ARG A 137 -11.46 -2.85 16.39
CA ARG A 137 -10.12 -2.31 16.67
C ARG A 137 -9.06 -2.89 15.73
N LYS A 138 -9.10 -4.20 15.49
CA LYS A 138 -8.14 -4.90 14.61
C LYS A 138 -8.35 -4.54 13.14
N ILE A 139 -9.59 -4.52 12.68
CA ILE A 139 -9.94 -4.10 11.31
C ILE A 139 -9.51 -2.66 11.04
N ASN A 140 -9.77 -1.74 11.97
CA ASN A 140 -9.31 -0.36 11.85
C ASN A 140 -7.79 -0.24 11.82
N LEU A 141 -7.07 -1.12 12.52
CA LEU A 141 -5.61 -1.18 12.42
C LEU A 141 -5.18 -1.65 11.03
N LEU A 142 -5.76 -2.73 10.50
CA LEU A 142 -5.45 -3.22 9.15
C LEU A 142 -5.73 -2.16 8.06
N ILE A 143 -6.82 -1.41 8.20
CA ILE A 143 -7.14 -0.28 7.31
C ILE A 143 -6.10 0.82 7.42
N LYS A 144 -5.72 1.20 8.65
CA LYS A 144 -4.73 2.25 8.90
C LYS A 144 -3.36 1.89 8.31
N GLU A 145 -2.95 0.64 8.44
CA GLU A 145 -1.69 0.10 7.91
C GLU A 145 -1.75 -0.12 6.39
N GLY A 146 -2.92 0.01 5.75
CA GLY A 146 -3.08 -0.19 4.31
C GLY A 146 -3.11 -1.65 3.87
N LEU A 147 -3.28 -2.60 4.80
CA LEU A 147 -3.38 -4.04 4.51
C LEU A 147 -4.82 -4.43 4.11
N LEU A 148 -5.81 -3.64 4.54
CA LEU A 148 -7.21 -3.77 4.16
C LEU A 148 -7.69 -2.46 3.50
N ILE A 149 -8.14 -2.54 2.26
CA ILE A 149 -8.49 -1.37 1.44
C ILE A 149 -9.99 -1.28 1.18
N LYS A 150 -10.47 -0.06 0.96
CA LYS A 150 -11.88 0.24 0.75
C LYS A 150 -12.23 0.21 -0.74
N THR A 151 -12.99 -0.80 -1.17
CA THR A 151 -13.24 -1.10 -2.59
C THR A 151 -14.67 -0.83 -3.04
N GLY A 152 -15.59 -0.49 -2.13
CA GLY A 152 -16.97 -0.22 -2.50
C GLY A 152 -17.85 0.22 -1.35
N HIS A 153 -19.15 0.29 -1.61
CA HIS A 153 -20.16 0.50 -0.59
C HIS A 153 -21.46 -0.23 -0.96
N GLU A 154 -22.27 -0.51 0.05
CA GLU A 154 -23.66 -0.93 -0.10
C GLU A 154 -24.56 0.00 0.71
N PHE A 155 -25.86 -0.04 0.43
CA PHE A 155 -26.86 0.69 1.21
C PHE A 155 -27.51 -0.28 2.19
N THR A 156 -27.57 0.10 3.46
CA THR A 156 -28.41 -0.60 4.44
C THR A 156 -29.88 -0.39 4.13
N GLU A 157 -30.75 -1.16 4.79
CA GLU A 157 -32.21 -0.99 4.76
C GLU A 157 -32.64 0.46 5.06
N ASN A 158 -31.88 1.17 5.90
CA ASN A 158 -32.09 2.57 6.25
C ASN A 158 -31.44 3.58 5.28
N ARG A 159 -31.08 3.15 4.06
CA ARG A 159 -30.38 3.93 3.02
C ARG A 159 -29.06 4.57 3.47
N ARG A 160 -28.42 4.04 4.51
CA ARG A 160 -27.09 4.50 4.92
C ARG A 160 -26.03 3.73 4.12
N SER A 161 -25.05 4.45 3.58
CA SER A 161 -23.92 3.84 2.89
C SER A 161 -22.98 3.18 3.91
N VAL A 162 -22.65 1.91 3.69
CA VAL A 162 -21.65 1.16 4.46
C VAL A 162 -20.56 0.70 3.53
N TYR A 163 -19.32 0.93 3.92
CA TYR A 163 -18.17 0.60 3.08
C TYR A 163 -17.81 -0.87 3.14
N LYS A 164 -17.39 -1.39 1.98
CA LYS A 164 -16.81 -2.72 1.84
C LYS A 164 -15.30 -2.64 1.72
N TYR A 165 -14.66 -3.69 2.22
CA TYR A 165 -13.23 -3.79 2.40
C TYR A 165 -12.71 -5.11 1.82
N LYS A 166 -11.53 -5.05 1.22
CA LYS A 166 -10.82 -6.20 0.62
C LYS A 166 -9.37 -6.19 1.09
N SER A 167 -8.74 -7.36 1.15
CA SER A 167 -7.29 -7.48 1.28
C SER A 167 -6.60 -6.81 0.08
N LEU A 168 -5.46 -6.17 0.36
CA LEU A 168 -4.57 -5.66 -0.68
C LEU A 168 -3.87 -6.79 -1.47
N PHE A 169 -3.78 -7.97 -0.86
CA PHE A 169 -3.03 -9.11 -1.37
C PHE A 169 -3.97 -10.23 -1.82
N ASP A 170 -3.61 -10.88 -2.92
CA ASP A 170 -4.14 -12.19 -3.30
C ASP A 170 -3.38 -13.32 -2.61
N ASN A 171 -2.09 -13.11 -2.32
CA ASN A 171 -1.24 -14.08 -1.65
C ASN A 171 -0.12 -13.39 -0.86
N VAL A 172 0.19 -13.95 0.31
CA VAL A 172 1.33 -13.54 1.13
C VAL A 172 2.10 -14.79 1.54
N ASN A 173 3.37 -14.84 1.14
CA ASN A 173 4.30 -15.88 1.51
C ASN A 173 5.38 -15.28 2.42
N ILE A 174 5.55 -15.87 3.60
CA ILE A 174 6.55 -15.46 4.60
C ILE A 174 7.55 -16.60 4.76
N ASP A 175 8.78 -16.36 4.30
CA ASP A 175 9.85 -17.33 4.38
C ASP A 175 10.75 -17.07 5.59
N PHE A 176 10.82 -18.04 6.49
CA PHE A 176 11.73 -18.06 7.64
C PHE A 176 12.98 -18.88 7.30
N ASN A 177 13.86 -18.31 6.47
CA ASN A 177 15.20 -18.84 6.20
C ASN A 177 16.25 -18.08 7.03
N ASN A 178 17.47 -17.87 6.52
CA ASN A 178 18.53 -17.08 7.17
C ASN A 178 18.11 -15.64 7.53
N LYS A 179 17.09 -15.12 6.83
CA LYS A 179 16.41 -13.85 7.13
C LYS A 179 14.93 -13.99 6.80
N VAL A 180 14.07 -13.35 7.60
CA VAL A 180 12.63 -13.30 7.32
C VAL A 180 12.40 -12.48 6.06
N THR A 181 11.73 -13.07 5.07
CA THR A 181 11.39 -12.41 3.81
C THR A 181 9.89 -12.48 3.61
N VAL A 182 9.26 -11.35 3.29
CA VAL A 182 7.84 -11.29 2.93
C VAL A 182 7.74 -11.09 1.42
N ASN A 183 7.06 -12.03 0.76
CA ASN A 183 6.71 -11.97 -0.64
C ASN A 183 5.20 -11.82 -0.75
N VAL A 184 4.73 -10.86 -1.56
CA VAL A 184 3.30 -10.57 -1.72
C VAL A 184 2.91 -10.60 -3.19
N GLN A 185 1.70 -11.06 -3.48
CA GLN A 185 1.03 -10.85 -4.75
C GLN A 185 -0.11 -9.86 -4.49
N PHE A 186 -0.03 -8.69 -5.11
CA PHE A 186 -1.11 -7.70 -5.07
C PHE A 186 -2.24 -8.13 -5.99
N THR A 187 -3.47 -7.73 -5.66
CA THR A 187 -4.61 -8.05 -6.52
C THR A 187 -4.47 -7.37 -7.90
N PRO A 188 -5.05 -7.93 -8.97
CA PRO A 188 -4.98 -7.33 -10.30
C PRO A 188 -5.49 -5.89 -10.34
N GLU A 189 -6.52 -5.57 -9.55
CA GLU A 189 -7.06 -4.21 -9.43
C GLU A 189 -6.01 -3.26 -8.85
N VAL A 190 -5.38 -3.64 -7.73
CA VAL A 190 -4.34 -2.84 -7.07
C VAL A 190 -3.17 -2.55 -8.00
N ILE A 191 -2.74 -3.55 -8.78
CA ILE A 191 -1.63 -3.36 -9.72
C ILE A 191 -2.04 -2.43 -10.84
N LYS A 192 -3.25 -2.59 -11.39
CA LYS A 192 -3.75 -1.77 -12.51
C LYS A 192 -3.93 -0.31 -12.09
N ASP A 193 -4.46 -0.08 -10.90
CA ASP A 193 -4.84 1.25 -10.43
C ASP A 193 -3.66 2.00 -9.78
N SER A 194 -2.61 1.29 -9.36
CA SER A 194 -1.38 1.91 -8.84
C SER A 194 -0.52 2.51 -9.95
N VAL A 195 -0.60 3.83 -10.10
CA VAL A 195 0.28 4.62 -10.98
C VAL A 195 1.76 4.37 -10.66
N ILE A 196 2.08 4.22 -9.38
CA ILE A 196 3.45 3.98 -8.88
C ILE A 196 3.99 2.64 -9.41
N LEU A 197 3.23 1.56 -9.24
CA LEU A 197 3.62 0.24 -9.74
C LEU A 197 3.64 0.21 -11.27
N GLN A 198 2.66 0.81 -11.94
CA GLN A 198 2.61 0.84 -13.41
C GLN A 198 3.79 1.60 -14.02
N THR A 199 4.18 2.74 -13.43
CA THR A 199 5.28 3.56 -13.94
C THR A 199 6.61 2.82 -13.93
N ILE A 200 6.82 1.95 -12.95
CA ILE A 200 8.12 1.31 -12.71
C ILE A 200 8.14 -0.17 -13.15
N TYR A 201 7.03 -0.88 -12.97
CA TYR A 201 6.90 -2.32 -13.23
C TYR A 201 5.89 -2.68 -14.33
N GLY A 202 5.16 -1.72 -14.91
CA GLY A 202 4.11 -1.95 -15.92
C GLY A 202 4.60 -2.32 -17.33
N LYS A 203 5.85 -2.78 -17.47
CA LYS A 203 6.40 -3.31 -18.73
C LYS A 203 6.58 -4.81 -18.65
#